data_AF-A0A832HKS9-F1
#
_entry.id   AF-A0A832HKS9-F1
#
_cell.length_a   1.000
_cell.length_b   1.000
_cell.length_c   1.000
_cell.angle_alpha   90.00
_cell.angle_beta   90.00
_cell.angle_gamma   90.00
#
_symmetry.space_group_name_H-M   'P 1'
#
loop_
_entity.id
_entity.type
_entity.pdbx_description
1 polymer ?
#
loop_
_entity_poly.entity_id
_entity_poly.type
_entity_poly.pdbx_seq_one_letter_code
_entity_poly.pdbx_strand_id
1 'polypeptide(L)'
;MTWPRWPVSASSPQAGCALRPTPTGSSASCAVKLWTRSFMKWSMSFSSTAEPPRGGSRPQSWWLTEGITDYIRWFKFEPERHGADLVWLSRQRNPNLRYDASYRITANFLNWVAEKYDPEIVCHLNTAIREGKSSESVWKEFTGKPADELGSEWKAEVEQSLKFRSQ
;
A
#
# COMPACT_ATOMS: atom_id res chain seq x y z
N MET A 1 -27.07 -25.49 -15.63
CA MET A 1 -25.73 -25.07 -15.21
C MET A 1 -25.73 -24.98 -13.69
N THR A 2 -25.23 -26.02 -13.04
CA THR A 2 -25.32 -26.27 -11.60
C THR A 2 -23.92 -26.15 -10.99
N TRP A 3 -23.77 -25.28 -10.01
CA TRP A 3 -22.53 -25.06 -9.26
C TRP A 3 -22.31 -26.17 -8.22
N PRO A 4 -21.07 -26.65 -7.98
CA PRO A 4 -20.84 -27.63 -6.92
C PRO A 4 -20.74 -26.95 -5.54
N ARG A 5 -21.43 -27.57 -4.59
CA ARG A 5 -21.52 -27.24 -3.17
C ARG A 5 -20.32 -27.87 -2.43
N TRP A 6 -19.57 -27.07 -1.68
CA TRP A 6 -18.51 -27.56 -0.81
C TRP A 6 -19.08 -28.12 0.50
N PRO A 7 -18.56 -29.26 1.02
CA PRO A 7 -19.05 -29.81 2.27
C PRO A 7 -18.38 -29.14 3.48
N VAL A 8 -19.20 -28.90 4.51
CA VAL A 8 -18.80 -28.50 5.86
C VAL A 8 -18.64 -29.80 6.66
N SER A 9 -17.51 -30.01 7.32
CA SER A 9 -17.41 -31.02 8.38
C SER A 9 -16.62 -30.43 9.55
N ALA A 10 -17.24 -30.51 10.72
CA ALA A 10 -16.73 -30.03 12.00
C ALA A 10 -16.27 -31.21 12.89
N SER A 11 -15.30 -30.90 13.76
CA SER A 11 -15.07 -31.46 15.12
C SER A 11 -14.07 -32.63 15.36
N SER A 12 -12.87 -32.29 15.87
CA SER A 12 -12.14 -32.67 17.14
C SER A 12 -12.11 -34.13 17.69
N PRO A 13 -11.23 -34.51 18.68
CA PRO A 13 -9.98 -33.90 19.26
C PRO A 13 -8.81 -34.88 19.64
N GLN A 14 -7.67 -34.29 20.08
CA GLN A 14 -6.60 -34.72 21.03
C GLN A 14 -5.58 -35.87 20.72
N ALA A 15 -4.28 -35.52 20.68
CA ALA A 15 -3.22 -35.88 21.66
C ALA A 15 -1.79 -35.95 21.04
N GLY A 16 -0.77 -35.45 21.75
CA GLY A 16 0.64 -35.86 21.56
C GLY A 16 1.69 -34.74 21.46
N CYS A 17 2.33 -34.40 22.58
CA CYS A 17 3.57 -33.63 22.66
C CYS A 17 4.77 -34.39 22.06
N ALA A 18 5.60 -33.74 21.24
CA ALA A 18 7.06 -33.94 21.21
C ALA A 18 7.76 -32.85 20.38
N LEU A 19 8.86 -32.35 20.94
CA LEU A 19 9.72 -31.26 20.49
C LEU A 19 10.54 -31.59 19.24
N ARG A 20 10.73 -30.59 18.36
CA ARG A 20 12.05 -30.10 17.91
C ARG A 20 11.92 -28.79 17.13
N PRO A 21 12.81 -27.80 17.34
CA PRO A 21 12.83 -26.55 16.58
C PRO A 21 13.85 -26.60 15.44
N THR A 22 13.61 -25.78 14.41
CA THR A 22 14.51 -24.86 13.67
C THR A 22 13.92 -24.62 12.26
N PRO A 23 14.33 -23.58 11.51
CA PRO A 23 13.55 -22.36 11.38
C PRO A 23 13.20 -22.08 9.91
N THR A 24 12.69 -20.88 9.64
CA THR A 24 12.50 -20.26 8.31
C THR A 24 11.20 -20.63 7.60
N GLY A 25 10.24 -19.73 7.70
CA GLY A 25 8.94 -19.86 7.06
C GLY A 25 8.12 -18.59 7.22
N SER A 26 8.62 -17.51 6.62
CA SER A 26 7.90 -16.29 6.20
C SER A 26 6.43 -16.18 6.63
N SER A 27 6.20 -15.48 7.75
CA SER A 27 4.86 -15.05 8.22
C SER A 27 4.24 -13.95 7.34
N ALA A 28 5.00 -13.38 6.39
CA ALA A 28 4.59 -12.21 5.61
C ALA A 28 3.50 -12.47 4.56
N SER A 29 3.14 -13.73 4.26
CA SER A 29 2.15 -14.03 3.21
C SER A 29 0.69 -14.03 3.68
N CYS A 30 0.43 -14.14 4.99
CA CYS A 30 -0.94 -14.31 5.50
C CYS A 30 -1.73 -12.99 5.61
N ALA A 31 -1.07 -11.86 5.87
CA ALA A 31 -1.73 -10.57 6.08
C ALA A 31 -2.25 -9.93 4.78
N VAL A 32 -1.57 -10.17 3.64
CA VAL A 32 -1.94 -9.60 2.33
C VAL A 32 -3.27 -10.19 1.80
N LYS A 33 -3.53 -11.48 2.05
CA LYS A 33 -4.72 -12.18 1.51
C LYS A 33 -6.02 -11.84 2.25
N LEU A 34 -5.97 -11.51 3.54
CA LEU A 34 -7.14 -11.10 4.32
C LEU A 34 -7.54 -9.64 4.06
N TRP A 35 -6.61 -8.81 3.59
CA TRP A 35 -6.82 -7.38 3.37
C TRP A 35 -7.58 -7.05 2.06
N THR A 36 -7.35 -7.81 0.99
CA THR A 36 -7.95 -7.54 -0.35
C THR A 36 -9.47 -7.65 -0.40
N ARG A 37 -10.09 -8.53 0.40
CA ARG A 37 -11.56 -8.72 0.42
C ARG A 37 -12.31 -7.63 1.18
N SER A 38 -11.75 -7.09 2.25
CA SER A 38 -12.40 -6.05 3.05
C SER A 38 -12.18 -4.64 2.48
N PHE A 39 -11.06 -4.41 1.79
CA PHE A 39 -10.73 -3.11 1.21
C PHE A 39 -11.60 -2.74 -0.01
N MET A 40 -11.85 -3.69 -0.94
CA MET A 40 -12.75 -3.46 -2.08
C MET A 40 -14.19 -3.14 -1.65
N LYS A 41 -14.64 -3.69 -0.52
CA LYS A 41 -15.98 -3.41 0.02
C LYS A 41 -16.08 -2.02 0.66
N TRP A 42 -14.94 -1.45 1.09
CA TRP A 42 -14.87 -0.13 1.72
C TRP A 42 -14.74 1.01 0.71
N SER A 43 -13.94 0.86 -0.36
CA SER A 43 -13.79 1.88 -1.41
C SER A 43 -15.12 2.24 -2.11
N MET A 44 -16.11 1.33 -2.09
CA MET A 44 -17.45 1.57 -2.65
C MET A 44 -18.46 2.17 -1.65
N SER A 45 -18.12 2.30 -0.37
CA SER A 45 -19.08 2.71 0.69
C SER A 45 -18.89 4.15 1.20
N PHE A 46 -17.89 4.91 0.71
CA PHE A 46 -17.75 6.33 1.07
C PHE A 46 -18.63 7.20 0.18
N SER A 47 -19.95 7.03 0.31
CA SER A 47 -20.92 8.04 -0.09
C SER A 47 -21.90 8.24 1.05
N SER A 48 -21.82 9.44 1.64
CA SER A 48 -22.76 10.03 2.58
C SER A 48 -22.66 9.61 4.07
N THR A 49 -22.62 10.65 4.91
CA THR A 49 -22.87 10.72 6.35
C THR A 49 -21.88 10.05 7.32
N ALA A 50 -20.80 10.77 7.65
CA ALA A 50 -20.26 10.76 9.01
C ALA A 50 -19.57 12.10 9.27
N GLU A 51 -20.12 12.90 10.20
CA GLU A 51 -19.39 14.07 10.70
C GLU A 51 -18.15 13.62 11.48
N PRO A 52 -16.99 14.26 11.29
CA PRO A 52 -15.79 13.91 12.02
C PRO A 52 -15.90 14.33 13.49
N PRO A 53 -15.39 13.50 14.44
CA PRO A 53 -15.35 13.88 15.85
C PRO A 53 -14.53 15.16 16.03
N ARG A 54 -15.06 16.08 16.83
CA ARG A 54 -14.44 17.37 17.15
C ARG A 54 -13.07 17.14 17.79
N GLY A 55 -12.00 17.39 17.03
CA GLY A 55 -10.61 17.34 17.49
C GLY A 55 -9.63 16.56 16.59
N GLY A 56 -10.10 15.86 15.54
CA GLY A 56 -9.22 15.17 14.60
C GLY A 56 -8.68 16.08 13.50
N SER A 57 -7.37 16.06 13.27
CA SER A 57 -6.71 16.74 12.15
C SER A 57 -7.44 16.48 10.81
N ARG A 58 -7.62 17.54 10.03
CA ARG A 58 -8.23 17.61 8.69
C ARG A 58 -7.59 16.61 7.67
N PRO A 59 -8.21 16.34 6.51
CA PRO A 59 -8.21 15.07 5.75
C PRO A 59 -6.90 14.82 4.98
N GLN A 60 -5.79 14.69 5.70
CA GLN A 60 -4.49 14.35 5.12
C GLN A 60 -4.44 12.90 4.58
N SER A 61 -5.49 12.12 4.77
CA SER A 61 -5.58 10.72 4.35
C SER A 61 -6.08 10.49 2.91
N TRP A 62 -6.76 11.44 2.25
CA TRP A 62 -7.39 11.14 0.94
C TRP A 62 -6.38 10.70 -0.13
N TRP A 63 -5.35 11.51 -0.37
CA TRP A 63 -4.32 11.18 -1.37
C TRP A 63 -3.58 9.89 -1.03
N LEU A 64 -3.33 9.67 0.27
CA LEU A 64 -2.58 8.52 0.76
C LEU A 64 -3.42 7.23 0.67
N THR A 65 -4.69 7.27 1.06
CA THR A 65 -5.62 6.13 0.95
C THR A 65 -5.78 5.70 -0.51
N GLU A 66 -5.98 6.65 -1.42
CA GLU A 66 -6.12 6.36 -2.84
C GLU A 66 -4.79 5.88 -3.46
N GLY A 67 -3.67 6.50 -3.09
CA GLY A 67 -2.34 6.06 -3.51
C GLY A 67 -1.98 4.64 -3.03
N ILE A 68 -2.36 4.28 -1.80
CA ILE A 68 -2.20 2.93 -1.25
C ILE A 68 -3.01 1.93 -2.09
N THR A 69 -4.23 2.27 -2.51
CA THR A 69 -5.04 1.42 -3.39
C THR A 69 -4.33 1.09 -4.69
N ASP A 70 -3.80 2.13 -5.36
CA ASP A 70 -3.09 1.95 -6.62
C ASP A 70 -1.74 1.26 -6.42
N TYR A 71 -1.08 1.46 -5.28
CA TYR A 71 0.14 0.72 -4.93
C TYR A 71 -0.13 -0.79 -4.88
N ILE A 72 -1.18 -1.21 -4.16
CA ILE A 72 -1.55 -2.63 -4.07
C ILE A 72 -1.84 -3.17 -5.46
N ARG A 73 -2.66 -2.45 -6.23
CA ARG A 73 -3.09 -2.89 -7.54
C ARG A 73 -1.89 -3.09 -8.47
N TRP A 74 -1.05 -2.08 -8.62
CA TRP A 74 -0.03 -2.05 -9.66
C TRP A 74 1.31 -2.65 -9.25
N PHE A 75 1.62 -2.75 -7.95
CA PHE A 75 2.90 -3.30 -7.49
C PHE A 75 2.78 -4.62 -6.72
N LYS A 76 1.58 -4.99 -6.24
CA LYS A 76 1.36 -6.27 -5.54
C LYS A 76 0.46 -7.25 -6.30
N PHE A 77 -0.56 -6.77 -7.00
CA PHE A 77 -1.55 -7.65 -7.65
C PHE A 77 -1.29 -7.83 -9.15
N GLU A 78 -0.99 -6.76 -9.88
CA GLU A 78 -0.79 -6.74 -11.34
C GLU A 78 0.55 -6.07 -11.74
N PRO A 79 1.72 -6.49 -11.20
CA PRO A 79 3.01 -5.87 -11.52
C PRO A 79 3.36 -5.95 -13.01
N GLU A 80 2.96 -7.02 -13.70
CA GLU A 80 3.20 -7.24 -15.12
C GLU A 80 2.48 -6.23 -16.03
N ARG A 81 1.47 -5.53 -15.51
CA ARG A 81 0.73 -4.53 -16.28
C ARG A 81 1.42 -3.18 -16.36
N HIS A 82 2.48 -2.96 -15.57
CA HIS A 82 3.24 -1.71 -15.59
C HIS A 82 2.31 -0.49 -15.53
N GLY A 83 1.42 -0.46 -14.54
CA GLY A 83 0.33 0.52 -14.49
C GLY A 83 0.65 1.81 -13.75
N ALA A 84 1.73 1.82 -12.97
CA ALA A 84 2.17 2.96 -12.17
C ALA A 84 3.70 3.06 -12.02
N ASP A 85 4.46 2.22 -12.72
CA ASP A 85 5.93 2.15 -12.62
C ASP A 85 6.62 3.13 -13.59
N LEU A 86 7.95 3.03 -13.71
CA LEU A 86 8.72 3.87 -14.63
C LEU A 86 8.36 3.65 -16.11
N VAL A 87 7.91 2.44 -16.47
CA VAL A 87 7.44 2.13 -17.84
C VAL A 87 6.14 2.88 -18.14
N TRP A 88 5.23 2.96 -17.16
CA TRP A 88 4.03 3.78 -17.29
C TRP A 88 4.35 5.28 -17.37
N LEU A 89 5.25 5.75 -16.50
CA LEU A 89 5.65 7.16 -16.42
C LEU A 89 6.32 7.65 -17.70
N SER A 90 7.18 6.84 -18.33
CA SER A 90 7.86 7.22 -19.57
C SER A 90 6.92 7.41 -20.77
N ARG A 91 5.73 6.81 -20.72
CA ARG A 91 4.68 6.99 -21.74
C ARG A 91 3.89 8.30 -21.55
N GLN A 92 4.05 8.99 -20.42
CA GLN A 92 3.37 10.26 -20.15
C GLN A 92 4.15 11.42 -20.78
N ARG A 93 3.46 12.31 -21.49
CA ARG A 93 4.10 13.45 -22.17
C ARG A 93 4.74 14.45 -21.20
N ASN A 94 4.11 14.68 -20.05
CA ASN A 94 4.61 15.57 -19.00
C ASN A 94 3.99 15.18 -17.65
N PRO A 95 4.47 14.11 -17.00
CA PRO A 95 3.90 13.67 -15.73
C PRO A 95 4.16 14.71 -14.64
N ASN A 96 3.11 15.12 -13.93
CA ASN A 96 3.27 15.95 -12.73
C ASN A 96 3.76 15.07 -11.57
N LEU A 97 5.08 15.02 -11.38
CA LEU A 97 5.75 14.24 -10.34
C LEU A 97 5.62 14.88 -8.97
N ARG A 98 4.39 15.02 -8.49
CA ARG A 98 4.07 15.49 -7.14
C ARG A 98 3.45 14.32 -6.37
N TYR A 99 4.05 13.95 -5.24
CA TYR A 99 3.77 12.69 -4.55
C TYR A 99 2.31 12.58 -4.04
N ASP A 100 1.61 13.70 -3.86
CA ASP A 100 0.22 13.81 -3.41
C ASP A 100 -0.73 14.34 -4.53
N ALA A 101 -0.32 14.34 -5.80
CA ALA A 101 -1.14 14.87 -6.90
C ALA A 101 -2.05 13.87 -7.62
N SER A 102 -1.70 12.59 -7.66
CA SER A 102 -2.41 11.59 -8.48
C SER A 102 -2.17 10.19 -7.98
N TYR A 103 -3.20 9.34 -8.04
CA TYR A 103 -3.21 7.98 -7.52
C TYR A 103 -2.01 7.13 -7.95
N ARG A 104 -1.73 7.06 -9.26
CA ARG A 104 -0.62 6.28 -9.81
C ARG A 104 0.75 6.89 -9.51
N ILE A 105 0.82 8.21 -9.42
CA ILE A 105 2.04 8.94 -9.08
C ILE A 105 2.38 8.68 -7.61
N THR A 106 1.39 8.80 -6.72
CA THR A 106 1.51 8.43 -5.31
C THR A 106 1.89 6.97 -5.15
N ALA A 107 1.28 6.05 -5.90
CA ALA A 107 1.63 4.64 -5.87
C ALA A 107 3.11 4.38 -6.25
N ASN A 108 3.61 5.09 -7.27
CA ASN A 108 5.03 5.03 -7.65
C ASN A 108 5.94 5.50 -6.51
N PHE A 109 5.59 6.63 -5.89
CA PHE A 109 6.29 7.16 -4.73
C PHE A 109 6.29 6.17 -3.56
N LEU A 110 5.14 5.59 -3.21
CA LEU A 110 5.02 4.58 -2.15
C LEU A 110 5.89 3.35 -2.44
N ASN A 111 5.93 2.90 -3.70
CA ASN A 111 6.82 1.80 -4.10
C ASN A 111 8.30 2.17 -3.93
N TRP A 112 8.70 3.37 -4.35
CA TRP A 112 10.07 3.85 -4.18
C TRP A 112 10.47 3.92 -2.70
N VAL A 113 9.58 4.42 -1.82
CA VAL A 113 9.88 4.44 -0.38
C VAL A 113 9.96 3.01 0.18
N ALA A 114 9.06 2.12 -0.24
CA ALA A 114 9.06 0.75 0.21
C ALA A 114 10.32 -0.03 -0.21
N GLU A 115 10.86 0.25 -1.39
CA GLU A 115 12.09 -0.37 -1.87
C GLU A 115 13.35 0.16 -1.17
N LYS A 116 13.36 1.42 -0.74
CA LYS A 116 14.55 2.08 -0.21
C LYS A 116 14.68 2.12 1.31
N TYR A 117 13.56 2.29 1.99
CA TYR A 117 13.56 2.54 3.43
C TYR A 117 12.98 1.36 4.18
N ASP A 118 11.72 1.02 3.91
CA ASP A 118 11.02 -0.05 4.61
C ASP A 118 9.97 -0.71 3.72
N PRO A 119 10.12 -2.00 3.36
CA PRO A 119 9.14 -2.76 2.58
C PRO A 119 7.72 -2.78 3.17
N GLU A 120 7.58 -2.62 4.49
CA GLU A 120 6.32 -2.64 5.23
C GLU A 120 5.74 -1.24 5.49
N ILE A 121 6.39 -0.17 5.01
CA ILE A 121 5.94 1.22 5.23
C ILE A 121 4.47 1.44 4.87
N VAL A 122 4.00 0.81 3.78
CA VAL A 122 2.61 0.92 3.33
C VAL A 122 1.63 0.26 4.31
N CYS A 123 2.03 -0.85 4.95
CA CYS A 123 1.26 -1.49 6.01
C CYS A 123 1.18 -0.59 7.25
N HIS A 124 2.28 0.05 7.63
CA HIS A 124 2.33 1.00 8.75
C HIS A 124 1.43 2.22 8.50
N LEU A 125 1.51 2.82 7.31
CA LEU A 125 0.67 3.96 6.91
C LEU A 125 -0.81 3.60 6.91
N ASN A 126 -1.18 2.44 6.35
CA ASN A 126 -2.56 1.96 6.36
C ASN A 126 -3.08 1.72 7.79
N THR A 127 -2.24 1.20 8.67
CA THR A 127 -2.60 1.00 10.09
C THR A 127 -2.84 2.34 10.78
N ALA A 128 -1.95 3.31 10.60
CA ALA A 128 -2.11 4.64 11.16
C ALA A 128 -3.38 5.35 10.67
N ILE A 129 -3.70 5.25 9.37
CA ILE A 129 -4.94 5.80 8.81
C ILE A 129 -6.17 5.18 9.50
N ARG A 130 -6.18 3.86 9.69
CA ARG A 130 -7.30 3.15 10.33
C ARG A 130 -7.46 3.49 11.80
N GLU A 131 -6.37 3.81 12.47
CA GLU A 131 -6.35 4.25 13.86
C GLU A 131 -6.59 5.77 14.02
N GLY A 132 -6.74 6.51 12.91
CA GLY A 132 -6.90 7.96 12.93
C GLY A 132 -5.64 8.70 13.40
N LYS A 133 -4.47 8.06 13.32
CA LYS A 133 -3.17 8.64 13.67
C LYS A 133 -2.60 9.48 12.52
N SER A 134 -1.67 10.36 12.86
CA SER A 134 -0.96 11.18 11.86
C SER A 134 -0.03 10.32 11.01
N SER A 135 -0.09 10.46 9.69
CA SER A 135 0.87 9.82 8.78
C SER A 135 2.28 10.40 8.93
N GLU A 136 2.40 11.65 9.38
CA GLU A 136 3.69 12.33 9.52
C GLU A 136 4.61 11.68 10.56
N SER A 137 4.04 11.16 11.65
CA SER A 137 4.83 10.42 12.64
C SER A 137 5.34 9.11 12.07
N VAL A 138 4.55 8.42 11.25
CA VAL A 138 4.95 7.17 10.60
C VAL A 138 6.11 7.40 9.64
N TRP A 139 6.04 8.45 8.81
CA TRP A 139 7.14 8.78 7.90
C TRP A 139 8.45 8.97 8.66
N LYS A 140 8.45 9.79 9.71
CA LYS A 140 9.65 10.06 10.51
C LYS A 140 10.15 8.82 11.25
N GLU A 141 9.26 8.01 11.80
CA GLU A 141 9.61 6.81 12.57
C GLU A 141 10.31 5.75 11.69
N PHE A 142 9.76 5.48 10.51
CA PHE A 142 10.22 4.37 9.67
C PHE A 142 11.25 4.77 8.59
N THR A 143 11.22 6.02 8.13
CA THR A 143 12.15 6.50 7.09
C THR A 143 13.21 7.48 7.62
N GLY A 144 13.01 8.00 8.83
CA GLY A 144 13.84 9.06 9.41
C GLY A 144 13.61 10.45 8.80
N LYS A 145 12.73 10.59 7.80
CA LYS A 145 12.48 11.83 7.05
C LYS A 145 10.98 12.15 6.95
N PRO A 146 10.60 13.43 6.81
CA PRO A 146 9.23 13.82 6.50
C PRO A 146 8.88 13.46 5.04
N ALA A 147 7.58 13.33 4.74
CA ALA A 147 7.09 12.96 3.41
C ALA A 147 7.56 13.94 2.31
N ASP A 148 7.66 15.22 2.62
CA ASP A 148 8.08 16.27 1.67
C ASP A 148 9.53 16.10 1.20
N GLU A 149 10.43 15.71 2.10
CA GLU A 149 11.83 15.44 1.76
C GLU A 149 11.94 14.18 0.90
N LEU A 150 11.26 13.11 1.30
CA LEU A 150 11.19 11.87 0.52
C LEU A 150 10.61 12.11 -0.88
N GLY A 151 9.55 12.91 -0.98
CA GLY A 151 8.92 13.25 -2.25
C GLY A 151 9.87 14.03 -3.18
N SER A 152 10.71 14.90 -2.61
CA SER A 152 11.71 15.64 -3.38
C SER A 152 12.83 14.73 -3.90
N GLU A 153 13.31 13.81 -3.07
CA GLU A 153 14.32 12.80 -3.44
C GLU A 153 13.79 11.86 -4.52
N TRP A 154 12.60 11.30 -4.32
CA TRP A 154 11.91 10.46 -5.30
C TRP A 154 11.76 11.19 -6.65
N LYS A 155 11.27 12.42 -6.63
CA LYS A 155 11.07 13.20 -7.85
C LYS A 155 12.38 13.38 -8.63
N ALA A 156 13.46 13.75 -7.95
CA ALA A 156 14.76 13.95 -8.58
C ALA A 156 15.26 12.65 -9.27
N GLU A 157 15.11 11.51 -8.62
CA GLU A 157 15.53 10.22 -9.16
C GLU A 157 14.67 9.74 -10.33
N VAL A 158 13.35 9.94 -10.25
CA VAL A 158 12.43 9.62 -11.34
C VAL A 158 12.75 10.49 -12.55
N GLU A 159 12.96 11.79 -12.38
CA GLU A 159 13.33 12.69 -13.48
C GLU A 159 14.65 12.26 -14.13
N GLN A 160 15.67 11.88 -13.35
CA GLN A 160 16.93 11.35 -13.87
C GLN A 160 16.72 10.05 -14.65
N SER A 161 15.93 9.13 -14.11
CA SER A 161 15.60 7.85 -14.74
C SER A 161 14.83 8.01 -16.05
N LEU A 162 13.94 9.00 -16.13
CA LEU A 162 13.19 9.31 -17.35
C LEU A 162 14.08 9.94 -18.41
N LYS A 163 14.99 10.85 -18.03
CA LYS A 163 15.99 11.43 -18.94
C LYS A 163 16.89 10.34 -19.54
N PHE A 164 17.39 9.44 -18.72
CA PHE A 164 18.27 8.35 -19.18
C PHE A 164 17.56 7.41 -20.17
N ARG A 165 16.29 7.08 -19.96
CA ARG A 165 15.51 6.23 -20.90
C ARG A 165 15.12 6.91 -22.21
N SER A 166 15.16 8.24 -22.26
CA SER A 166 14.85 9.00 -23.46
C SER A 166 16.03 9.15 -24.42
N GLN A 167 17.24 8.78 -23.97
CA GLN A 167 18.48 8.76 -24.74
C GLN A 167 18.69 7.39 -25.37
#